data_AF-A0A8J3KZP0-F1
#
_entry.id   AF-A0A8J3KZP0-F1
#
_cell.length_a   1.000
_cell.length_b   1.000
_cell.length_c   1.000
_cell.angle_alpha   90.00
_cell.angle_beta   90.00
_cell.angle_gamma   90.00
#
_symmetry.space_group_name_H-M   'P 1'
#
loop_
_entity.id
_entity.type
_entity.pdbx_description
1 polymer ?
#
loop_
_entity_poly.entity_id
_entity_poly.type
_entity_poly.pdbx_seq_one_letter_code
_entity_poly.pdbx_strand_id
1 'polypeptide(L)'
;MANTLDIPVAELQMALQQFRELEQEAERVRRAVDEGVRGIGSHWYGPARATYNAEIDNWLSDYQAMVAQPMDQLLGWFQNMIMIMQDVEASNS
;
A
#
# COMPACT_ATOMS: atom_id res chain seq x y z
N MET A 1 -1.50 17.53 34.23
CA MET A 1 -0.94 18.08 32.96
C MET A 1 -1.41 17.15 31.86
N ALA A 2 -2.48 17.53 31.16
CA ALA A 2 -3.01 16.71 30.08
C ALA A 2 -2.10 16.86 28.86
N ASN A 3 -1.28 15.85 28.60
CA ASN A 3 -0.67 15.67 27.28
C ASN A 3 -1.76 15.13 26.36
N THR A 4 -2.70 15.98 25.98
CA THR A 4 -3.65 15.65 24.92
C THR A 4 -2.84 15.66 23.63
N LEU A 5 -2.54 14.47 23.11
CA LEU A 5 -2.15 14.33 21.71
C LEU A 5 -3.31 14.90 20.90
N ASP A 6 -3.15 16.12 20.40
CA ASP A 6 -4.16 16.91 19.70
C ASP A 6 -4.38 16.39 18.26
N ILE A 7 -4.26 15.08 18.07
CA ILE A 7 -4.59 14.40 16.81
C ILE A 7 -5.97 13.77 17.02
N PRO A 8 -7.04 14.36 16.47
CA PRO A 8 -8.38 13.80 16.57
C PRO A 8 -8.44 12.42 15.91
N VAL A 9 -9.16 11.47 16.50
CA VAL A 9 -9.45 10.17 15.88
C VAL A 9 -10.02 10.33 14.46
N ALA A 10 -10.83 11.37 14.25
CA ALA A 10 -11.40 11.70 12.95
C ALA A 10 -10.32 12.00 11.88
N GLU A 11 -9.24 12.70 12.23
CA GLU A 11 -8.15 13.00 11.30
C GLU A 11 -7.38 11.73 10.92
N LEU A 12 -7.13 10.84 11.89
CA LEU A 12 -6.52 9.53 11.63
C LEU A 12 -7.40 8.66 10.73
N GLN A 13 -8.71 8.66 10.94
CA GLN A 13 -9.66 7.93 10.09
C GLN A 13 -9.68 8.48 8.66
N MET A 14 -9.66 9.80 8.50
CA MET A 14 -9.57 10.43 7.18
C MET A 14 -8.27 10.07 6.46
N ALA A 15 -7.13 10.14 7.15
CA ALA A 15 -5.84 9.77 6.59
C ALA A 15 -5.81 8.29 6.19
N LEU A 16 -6.31 7.38 7.04
CA LEU A 16 -6.44 5.95 6.73
C LEU A 16 -7.26 5.72 5.46
N GLN A 17 -8.39 6.42 5.30
CA GLN A 17 -9.23 6.30 4.12
C GLN A 17 -8.50 6.74 2.84
N GLN A 18 -7.77 7.87 2.90
CA GLN A 18 -6.95 8.33 1.78
C GLN A 18 -5.86 7.31 1.41
N PHE A 19 -5.18 6.72 2.40
CA PHE A 19 -4.16 5.71 2.13
C PHE A 19 -4.72 4.42 1.52
N ARG A 20 -5.94 4.01 1.88
CA ARG A 20 -6.63 2.88 1.22
C ARG A 20 -6.94 3.15 -0.25
N GLU A 21 -7.27 4.39 -0.60
CA GLU A 21 -7.51 4.79 -1.99
C GLU A 21 -6.19 4.76 -2.79
N LEU A 22 -5.10 5.24 -2.20
CA LEU A 22 -3.77 5.15 -2.80
C LEU A 22 -3.30 3.70 -2.95
N GLU A 23 -3.59 2.83 -2.00
CA GLU A 23 -3.32 1.39 -2.10
C GLU A 23 -4.04 0.75 -3.29
N GLN A 24 -5.32 1.07 -3.48
CA GLN A 24 -6.08 0.58 -4.62
C GLN A 24 -5.55 1.11 -5.96
N GLU A 25 -5.03 2.34 -6.01
CA GLU A 25 -4.40 2.89 -7.20
C GLU A 25 -3.06 2.21 -7.49
N ALA A 26 -2.22 2.01 -6.47
CA ALA A 26 -0.96 1.28 -6.61
C ALA A 26 -1.17 -0.15 -7.09
N GLU A 27 -2.18 -0.84 -6.56
CA GLU A 27 -2.53 -2.19 -6.99
C GLU A 27 -3.04 -2.23 -8.45
N ARG A 28 -3.72 -1.18 -8.91
CA ARG A 28 -4.07 -1.02 -10.34
C ARG A 28 -2.82 -0.88 -11.20
N VAL A 29 -1.84 -0.11 -10.77
CA VAL A 29 -0.54 0.00 -11.47
C VAL A 29 0.17 -1.36 -11.51
N ARG A 30 0.22 -2.09 -10.37
CA ARG A 30 0.81 -3.42 -10.31
C ARG A 30 0.19 -4.38 -11.34
N ARG A 31 -1.14 -4.44 -11.40
CA ARG A 31 -1.86 -5.28 -12.37
C ARG A 31 -1.63 -4.86 -13.81
N ALA A 32 -1.60 -3.55 -14.09
CA ALA A 32 -1.30 -3.05 -15.42
C ALA A 32 0.08 -3.52 -15.91
N VAL A 33 1.08 -3.60 -15.02
CA VAL A 33 2.40 -4.14 -15.34
C VAL A 33 2.37 -5.67 -15.47
N ASP A 34 1.85 -6.38 -14.48
CA ASP A 34 1.90 -7.85 -14.45
C ASP A 34 1.04 -8.52 -15.52
N GLU A 35 -0.11 -7.95 -15.86
CA GLU A 35 -1.04 -8.50 -16.85
C GLU A 35 -0.87 -7.79 -18.20
N GLY A 36 -0.93 -6.46 -18.18
CA GLY A 36 -0.93 -5.64 -19.39
C GLY A 36 0.43 -5.64 -20.08
N VAL A 37 1.46 -5.15 -19.38
CA VAL A 37 2.82 -5.09 -19.93
C VAL A 37 3.30 -6.51 -20.24
N ARG A 38 3.21 -7.46 -19.30
CA ARG A 38 3.59 -8.85 -19.57
C ARG A 38 2.89 -9.48 -20.78
N GLY A 39 1.64 -9.09 -21.04
CA GLY A 39 0.84 -9.51 -22.19
C GLY A 39 1.39 -9.05 -23.54
N ILE A 40 2.11 -7.92 -23.61
CA ILE A 40 2.70 -7.40 -24.85
C ILE A 40 3.68 -8.43 -25.45
N GLY A 41 4.49 -9.07 -24.61
CA GLY A 41 5.45 -10.08 -25.03
C GLY A 41 4.86 -11.49 -25.21
N SER A 42 3.53 -11.66 -25.18
CA SER A 42 2.87 -13.00 -25.20
C SER A 42 3.22 -13.86 -26.41
N HIS A 43 3.54 -13.25 -27.55
CA HIS A 43 3.92 -13.93 -28.79
C HIS A 43 5.43 -14.10 -28.95
N TRP A 44 6.23 -13.67 -27.97
CA TRP A 44 7.68 -13.81 -28.00
C TRP A 44 8.10 -15.16 -27.41
N TYR A 45 9.23 -15.68 -27.90
CA TYR A 45 9.74 -16.98 -27.50
C TYR A 45 11.24 -16.92 -27.21
N GLY A 46 11.74 -17.96 -26.53
CA GLY A 46 13.17 -18.13 -26.27
C GLY A 46 13.76 -17.01 -25.40
N PRO A 47 15.05 -16.67 -25.58
CA PRO A 47 15.76 -15.72 -24.73
C PRO A 47 15.09 -14.34 -24.64
N ALA A 48 14.50 -13.84 -25.73
CA ALA A 48 13.83 -12.54 -25.74
C ALA A 48 12.65 -12.48 -24.76
N ARG A 49 11.83 -13.54 -24.72
CA ARG A 49 10.72 -13.64 -23.75
C ARG A 49 11.23 -13.76 -22.33
N ALA A 50 12.31 -14.53 -22.11
CA ALA A 50 12.90 -14.70 -20.79
C ALA A 50 13.44 -13.37 -20.23
N THR A 51 14.23 -12.64 -21.01
CA THR A 51 14.73 -11.31 -20.61
C THR A 51 13.59 -10.34 -20.33
N TYR A 52 12.56 -10.33 -21.18
CA TYR A 52 11.40 -9.46 -20.99
C TYR A 52 10.65 -9.74 -19.68
N ASN A 53 10.39 -11.01 -19.39
CA ASN A 53 9.71 -11.39 -18.15
C ASN A 53 10.57 -11.09 -16.92
N ALA A 54 11.90 -11.25 -17.02
CA ALA A 54 12.81 -10.96 -15.91
C ALA A 54 12.76 -9.47 -15.51
N GLU A 55 12.69 -8.55 -16.48
CA GLU A 55 12.53 -7.12 -16.17
C GLU A 55 11.22 -6.82 -15.45
N ILE A 56 10.12 -7.47 -15.84
CA ILE A 56 8.83 -7.33 -15.17
C ILE A 56 8.88 -7.90 -13.76
N ASP A 57 9.50 -9.07 -13.59
CA ASP A 57 9.64 -9.72 -12.27
C ASP A 57 10.49 -8.86 -11.33
N ASN A 58 11.57 -8.24 -11.83
CA ASN A 58 12.37 -7.28 -11.07
C ASN A 58 11.53 -6.08 -10.64
N TRP A 59 10.76 -5.48 -11.57
CA TRP A 59 9.88 -4.37 -11.25
C TRP A 59 8.82 -4.74 -10.20
N LEU A 60 8.23 -5.94 -10.31
CA LEU A 60 7.24 -6.42 -9.33
C LEU A 60 7.87 -6.66 -7.95
N SER A 61 9.11 -7.13 -7.90
CA SER A 61 9.88 -7.24 -6.67
C SER A 61 10.14 -5.86 -6.04
N ASP A 62 10.54 -4.88 -6.83
CA ASP A 62 10.76 -3.50 -6.36
C ASP A 62 9.46 -2.87 -5.89
N TYR A 63 8.36 -3.04 -6.63
CA TYR A 63 7.02 -2.63 -6.21
C TYR A 63 6.64 -3.24 -4.85
N GLN A 64 6.89 -4.55 -4.67
CA GLN A 64 6.57 -5.22 -3.41
C GLN A 64 7.34 -4.62 -2.24
N ALA A 65 8.65 -4.38 -2.41
CA ALA A 65 9.54 -3.90 -1.35
C ALA A 65 9.36 -2.40 -1.06
N MET A 66 9.13 -1.58 -2.09
CA MET A 66 9.13 -0.12 -1.96
C MET A 66 7.72 0.47 -1.82
N VAL A 67 6.68 -0.23 -2.24
CA VAL A 67 5.30 0.27 -2.24
C VAL A 67 4.39 -0.61 -1.40
N ALA A 68 4.22 -1.89 -1.75
CA ALA A 68 3.21 -2.73 -1.12
C ALA A 68 3.50 -2.99 0.37
N GLN A 69 4.72 -3.40 0.73
CA GLN A 69 5.08 -3.66 2.13
C GLN A 69 5.02 -2.40 3.01
N PRO A 70 5.62 -1.26 2.62
CA PRO A 70 5.51 -0.03 3.43
C PRO A 70 4.08 0.46 3.61
N MET A 71 3.24 0.31 2.57
CA MET A 71 1.84 0.72 2.63
C MET A 71 1.02 -0.14 3.59
N ASP A 72 1.18 -1.47 3.53
CA ASP A 72 0.53 -2.39 4.49
C ASP A 72 0.94 -2.09 5.95
N GLN A 73 2.25 -1.85 6.17
CA GLN A 73 2.75 -1.45 7.49
C GLN A 73 2.11 -0.15 7.99
N LEU A 74 1.99 0.87 7.13
CA LEU A 74 1.41 2.15 7.48
C LEU A 74 -0.10 2.03 7.74
N LEU A 75 -0.83 1.26 6.94
CA LEU A 75 -2.25 0.98 7.14
C LEU A 75 -2.50 0.25 8.47
N GLY A 76 -1.66 -0.73 8.80
CA GLY A 76 -1.68 -1.40 10.10
C GLY A 76 -1.40 -0.45 11.26
N TRP A 77 -0.42 0.45 11.10
CA TRP A 77 -0.13 1.49 12.10
C TRP A 77 -1.33 2.41 12.34
N PHE A 78 -1.98 2.90 11.28
CA PHE A 78 -3.18 3.74 11.41
C PHE A 78 -4.29 3.06 12.19
N GLN A 79 -4.57 1.79 11.88
CA GLN A 79 -5.61 1.01 12.57
C GLN A 79 -5.30 0.86 14.07
N ASN A 80 -4.04 0.56 14.42
CA ASN A 80 -3.62 0.45 15.81
C ASN A 80 -3.72 1.80 16.54
N MET A 81 -3.31 2.90 15.91
CA MET A 81 -3.39 4.23 16.52
C MET A 81 -4.83 4.68 16.75
N ILE A 82 -5.72 4.44 15.79
CA ILE A 82 -7.15 4.75 15.93
C ILE A 82 -7.73 4.01 17.13
N MET A 83 -7.44 2.72 17.27
CA MET A 83 -7.90 1.92 18.40
C MET A 83 -7.40 2.48 19.73
N ILE A 84 -6.10 2.78 19.85
CA ILE A 84 -5.51 3.35 21.06
C ILE A 84 -6.18 4.69 21.42
N MET A 85 -6.39 5.57 20.45
CA MET A 85 -6.96 6.88 20.70
C MET A 85 -8.45 6.80 21.08
N GLN A 86 -9.22 5.88 20.50
CA GLN A 86 -10.60 5.61 20.90
C GLN A 86 -10.69 5.13 22.35
N ASP A 87 -9.80 4.24 22.77
CA ASP A 87 -9.75 3.75 24.16
C ASP A 87 -9.41 4.88 25.15
N VAL A 88 -8.50 5.78 24.77
CA VAL A 88 -8.14 6.96 25.57
C VAL A 88 -9.31 7.94 25.68
N GLU A 89 -10.02 8.22 24.58
CA GLU A 89 -11.22 9.08 24.60
C GLU A 89 -12.32 8.49 25.48
N ALA A 90 -12.58 7.17 25.36
CA ALA A 90 -13.57 6.47 26.17
C ALA A 90 -13.23 6.44 27.67
N SER A 91 -11.94 6.35 28.01
CA SER A 91 -11.48 6.31 29.41
C SER A 91 -11.47 7.69 30.08
N ASN A 92 -11.47 8.77 29.30
CA ASN A 92 -11.48 10.16 29.79
C ASN A 92 -12.87 10.80 29.77
N SER A 93 -13.88 10.10 29.24
CA SER A 93 -15.30 10.49 29.21
C SER A 93 -16.04 10.03 30.46
#